data_AF-A0A9P0IY34-F1
#
_entry.id   AF-A0A9P0IY34-F1
#
_cell.length_a   1.000
_cell.length_b   1.000
_cell.length_c   1.000
_cell.angle_alpha   90.00
_cell.angle_beta   90.00
_cell.angle_gamma   90.00
#
_symmetry.space_group_name_H-M   'P 1'
#
loop_
_entity.id
_entity.type
_entity.pdbx_description
1 polymer ?
#
loop_
_entity_poly.entity_id
_entity_poly.type
_entity_poly.pdbx_seq_one_letter_code
_entity_poly.pdbx_strand_id
1 'polypeptide(L)'
;MCKNVKYSKQVFNMLEAIYVHFSMPSKNKKLQDMQKLLNIKICTFSQISDTRWVCRYKNCKAVIDNFKSVINILNKEVEDNNDRDVSRAIGILSCVQKGSFIIHLHFISYVLNIINILSKQLQNDNSKIVEIRVKSI
;
A
#
# COMPACT_ATOMS: atom_id res chain seq x y z
N MET A 1 -6.95 -13.79 5.05
CA MET A 1 -5.60 -14.39 5.24
C MET A 1 -4.76 -13.53 6.19
N CYS A 2 -3.85 -14.14 6.97
CA CYS A 2 -2.86 -13.49 7.85
C CYS A 2 -3.38 -12.76 9.11
N LYS A 3 -4.63 -13.01 9.56
CA LYS A 3 -5.19 -12.38 10.78
C LYS A 3 -4.39 -12.72 12.06
N ASN A 4 -3.70 -13.86 12.04
CA ASN A 4 -2.96 -14.39 13.19
C ASN A 4 -1.48 -13.98 13.22
N VAL A 5 -0.99 -13.31 12.16
CA VAL A 5 0.39 -12.80 12.12
C VAL A 5 0.36 -11.31 12.47
N LYS A 6 0.79 -10.99 13.71
CA LYS A 6 0.71 -9.64 14.29
C LYS A 6 1.21 -8.54 13.34
N TYR A 7 2.41 -8.71 12.78
CA TYR A 7 3.02 -7.70 11.90
C TYR A 7 2.27 -7.56 10.56
N SER A 8 1.75 -8.67 10.02
CA SER A 8 0.94 -8.63 8.81
C SER A 8 -0.38 -7.89 9.03
N LYS A 9 -1.04 -8.14 10.17
CA LYS A 9 -2.22 -7.40 10.58
C LYS A 9 -1.93 -5.91 10.72
N GLN A 10 -0.80 -5.53 11.32
CA GLN A 10 -0.40 -4.13 11.45
C GLN A 10 -0.22 -3.46 10.08
N VAL A 11 0.42 -4.14 9.12
CA VAL A 11 0.58 -3.60 7.77
C VAL A 11 -0.78 -3.37 7.10
N PHE A 12 -1.67 -4.37 7.11
CA PHE A 12 -2.98 -4.21 6.47
C PHE A 12 -3.86 -3.18 7.17
N ASN A 13 -3.84 -3.11 8.50
CA ASN A 13 -4.57 -2.05 9.22
C ASN A 13 -4.07 -0.65 8.82
N MET A 14 -2.76 -0.49 8.62
CA MET A 14 -2.19 0.79 8.20
C MET A 14 -2.53 1.12 6.75
N LEU A 15 -2.48 0.14 5.85
CA LEU A 15 -2.95 0.31 4.46
C LEU A 15 -4.43 0.73 4.42
N GLU A 16 -5.27 0.18 5.31
CA GLU A 16 -6.68 0.56 5.41
C GLU A 16 -6.83 1.98 5.95
N ALA A 17 -6.03 2.37 6.96
CA ALA A 17 -6.03 3.73 7.49
C ALA A 17 -5.62 4.76 6.42
N ILE A 18 -4.61 4.45 5.60
CA ILE A 18 -4.20 5.27 4.44
C ILE A 18 -5.36 5.38 3.46
N TYR A 19 -5.99 4.26 3.08
CA TYR A 19 -7.16 4.27 2.20
C TYR A 19 -8.28 5.15 2.75
N VAL A 20 -8.68 4.96 4.00
CA VAL A 20 -9.76 5.72 4.65
C VAL A 20 -9.43 7.21 4.63
N HIS A 21 -8.20 7.61 4.94
CA HIS A 21 -7.78 9.01 4.92
C HIS A 21 -7.90 9.63 3.53
N PHE A 22 -7.40 8.94 2.49
CA PHE A 22 -7.41 9.45 1.11
C PHE A 22 -8.68 9.10 0.32
N SER A 23 -9.66 8.46 0.95
CA SER A 23 -10.99 8.22 0.35
C SER A 23 -11.82 9.51 0.29
N MET A 24 -11.50 10.48 1.17
CA MET A 24 -12.10 11.81 1.14
C MET A 24 -11.72 12.54 -0.15
N PRO A 25 -12.68 13.06 -0.96
CA PRO A 25 -12.39 13.66 -2.26
C PRO A 25 -11.37 14.81 -2.22
N SER A 26 -11.43 15.66 -1.18
CA SER A 26 -10.50 16.78 -0.98
C SER A 26 -9.06 16.31 -0.77
N LYS A 27 -8.86 15.27 0.05
CA LYS A 27 -7.54 14.68 0.32
C LYS A 27 -7.02 13.88 -0.88
N ASN A 28 -7.90 13.18 -1.57
CA ASN A 28 -7.54 12.47 -2.80
C ASN A 28 -7.03 13.44 -3.87
N LYS A 29 -7.71 14.58 -4.06
CA LYS A 29 -7.25 15.62 -4.99
C LYS A 29 -5.86 16.13 -4.62
N LYS A 30 -5.62 16.45 -3.34
CA LYS A 30 -4.29 16.84 -2.84
C LYS A 30 -3.22 15.77 -3.13
N LEU A 31 -3.55 14.50 -2.91
CA LEU A 31 -2.66 13.39 -3.22
C LEU A 31 -2.32 13.33 -4.72
N GLN A 32 -3.31 13.44 -5.60
CA GLN A 32 -3.10 13.43 -7.06
C GLN A 32 -2.27 14.62 -7.54
N ASP A 33 -2.51 15.80 -6.98
CA ASP A 33 -1.73 16.99 -7.30
C ASP A 33 -0.27 16.82 -6.84
N MET A 34 -0.03 16.17 -5.69
CA MET A 34 1.30 15.82 -5.23
C MET A 34 1.98 14.74 -6.09
N GLN A 35 1.22 13.75 -6.54
CA GLN A 35 1.72 12.72 -7.47
C GLN A 35 2.19 13.35 -8.78
N LYS A 36 1.41 14.28 -9.33
CA LYS A 36 1.80 15.05 -10.53
C LYS A 36 3.05 15.89 -10.28
N LEU A 37 3.10 16.61 -9.16
CA LEU A 37 4.25 17.44 -8.78
C LEU A 37 5.55 16.62 -8.69
N LEU A 38 5.46 15.43 -8.10
CA LEU A 38 6.61 14.52 -7.94
C LEU A 38 6.91 13.70 -9.20
N ASN A 39 6.16 13.90 -10.28
CA ASN A 39 6.26 13.14 -11.53
C ASN A 39 6.18 11.62 -11.32
N ILE A 40 5.30 11.17 -10.43
CA ILE A 40 5.04 9.75 -10.19
C ILE A 40 3.67 9.36 -10.75
N LYS A 41 3.50 8.06 -11.01
CA LYS A 41 2.25 7.53 -11.54
C LYS A 41 1.08 7.82 -10.59
N ILE A 42 0.10 8.57 -11.09
CA ILE A 42 -1.13 8.89 -10.36
C ILE A 42 -1.85 7.59 -10.01
N CYS A 43 -2.22 7.43 -8.75
CA CYS A 43 -3.04 6.32 -8.29
C CYS A 43 -3.97 6.75 -7.16
N THR A 44 -5.09 6.07 -7.06
CA THR A 44 -5.98 6.13 -5.90
C THR A 44 -5.83 4.85 -5.08
N PHE A 45 -5.94 4.98 -3.77
CA PHE A 45 -5.98 3.83 -2.88
C PHE A 45 -7.37 3.20 -2.89
N SER A 46 -7.41 1.89 -2.68
CA SER A 46 -8.65 1.11 -2.66
C SER A 46 -8.83 0.43 -1.32
N GLN A 47 -10.07 0.10 -0.98
CA GLN A 47 -10.36 -0.69 0.21
C GLN A 47 -9.64 -2.05 0.16
N ILE A 48 -9.16 -2.52 1.31
CA ILE A 48 -8.51 -3.82 1.39
C ILE A 48 -9.54 -4.94 1.35
N SER A 49 -9.34 -5.91 0.44
CA SER A 49 -10.11 -7.15 0.45
C SER A 49 -9.56 -8.17 1.45
N ASP A 50 -10.46 -8.81 2.20
CA ASP A 50 -10.09 -9.81 3.19
C ASP A 50 -9.73 -11.19 2.60
N THR A 51 -10.26 -11.48 1.42
CA THR A 51 -10.20 -12.79 0.76
C THR A 51 -9.34 -12.83 -0.50
N ARG A 52 -9.10 -11.69 -1.16
CA ARG A 52 -8.38 -11.65 -2.46
C ARG A 52 -6.94 -11.17 -2.31
N TRP A 53 -5.98 -12.10 -2.34
CA TRP A 53 -4.55 -11.79 -2.24
C TRP A 53 -4.08 -10.82 -3.35
N VAL A 54 -4.68 -10.88 -4.56
CA VAL A 54 -4.38 -9.94 -5.68
C VAL A 54 -4.65 -8.49 -5.26
N CYS A 55 -5.79 -8.26 -4.60
CA CYS A 55 -6.18 -6.93 -4.14
C CYS A 55 -5.22 -6.43 -3.05
N ARG A 56 -4.83 -7.31 -2.12
CA ARG A 56 -3.83 -6.98 -1.09
C ARG A 56 -2.47 -6.63 -1.70
N TYR A 57 -2.01 -7.38 -2.71
CA TYR A 57 -0.79 -7.07 -3.45
C TYR A 57 -0.85 -5.69 -4.10
N LYS A 58 -1.94 -5.39 -4.82
CA LYS A 58 -2.15 -4.09 -5.47
C LYS A 58 -2.13 -2.93 -4.46
N ASN A 59 -2.74 -3.11 -3.28
CA ASN A 59 -2.71 -2.09 -2.23
C ASN A 59 -1.30 -1.86 -1.67
N CYS A 60 -0.54 -2.94 -1.40
CA CYS A 60 0.85 -2.80 -0.97
C CYS A 60 1.68 -2.03 -2.02
N LYS A 61 1.55 -2.44 -3.28
CA LYS A 61 2.26 -1.81 -4.40
C LYS A 61 1.89 -0.35 -4.58
N ALA A 62 0.61 0.00 -4.52
CA ALA A 62 0.16 1.39 -4.63
C ALA A 62 0.80 2.29 -3.56
N VAL A 63 0.84 1.83 -2.30
CA VAL A 63 1.46 2.60 -1.21
C VAL A 63 2.98 2.69 -1.35
N ILE A 64 3.66 1.61 -1.78
CA ILE A 64 5.11 1.63 -2.04
C ILE A 64 5.45 2.62 -3.16
N ASP A 65 4.76 2.51 -4.31
CA ASP A 65 5.02 3.34 -5.49
C ASP A 65 4.72 4.83 -5.23
N ASN A 66 3.86 5.13 -4.25
CA ASN A 66 3.41 6.49 -3.91
C ASN A 66 3.81 6.95 -2.51
N PHE A 67 4.78 6.25 -1.89
CA PHE A 67 5.14 6.48 -0.50
C PHE A 67 5.55 7.94 -0.24
N LYS A 68 6.35 8.52 -1.15
CA LYS A 68 6.79 9.92 -1.07
C LYS A 68 5.62 10.91 -1.08
N SER A 69 4.62 10.69 -1.95
CA SER A 69 3.43 11.55 -1.99
C SER A 69 2.60 11.45 -0.72
N VAL A 70 2.45 10.24 -0.17
CA VAL A 70 1.73 10.01 1.09
C VAL A 70 2.40 10.77 2.23
N ILE A 71 3.72 10.61 2.39
CA ILE A 71 4.48 11.31 3.44
C ILE A 71 4.38 12.82 3.30
N ASN A 72 4.56 13.35 2.08
CA ASN A 72 4.50 14.79 1.85
C ASN A 72 3.14 15.41 2.21
N ILE A 73 2.03 14.75 1.86
CA ILE A 73 0.70 15.26 2.20
C ILE A 73 0.45 15.18 3.70
N LEU A 74 0.80 14.06 4.33
CA LEU A 74 0.62 13.92 5.78
C LEU A 74 1.45 14.94 6.56
N ASN A 75 2.71 15.19 6.18
CA ASN A 75 3.54 16.24 6.79
C ASN A 75 2.90 17.62 6.65
N LYS A 76 2.45 18.00 5.45
CA LYS A 76 1.76 19.28 5.23
C LYS A 76 0.51 19.42 6.08
N GLU A 77 -0.30 18.37 6.20
CA GLU A 77 -1.49 18.40 7.05
C GLU A 77 -1.16 18.56 8.54
N VAL A 78 -0.04 17.98 9.00
CA VAL A 78 0.46 18.15 10.37
C VAL A 78 0.99 19.58 10.59
N GLU A 79 1.70 20.14 9.61
CA GLU A 79 2.22 21.52 9.65
C GLU A 79 1.11 22.57 9.59
N ASP A 80 0.09 22.35 8.74
CA ASP A 80 -1.07 23.24 8.59
C ASP A 80 -1.97 23.28 9.85
N ASN A 81 -1.79 22.33 10.78
CA ASN A 81 -2.42 22.22 12.09
C ASN A 81 -3.94 22.46 12.11
N ASN A 82 -4.66 21.87 11.15
CA ASN A 82 -6.11 21.98 11.05
C ASN A 82 -6.82 20.95 11.97
N ASP A 83 -7.47 21.43 13.02
CA ASP A 83 -7.82 20.71 14.26
C ASP A 83 -8.59 19.38 14.07
N ARG A 84 -9.43 19.28 13.04
CA ARG A 84 -10.37 18.13 12.88
C ARG A 84 -9.73 16.84 12.35
N ASP A 85 -8.61 16.93 11.61
CA ASP A 85 -8.03 15.77 10.91
C ASP A 85 -6.53 15.56 11.19
N VAL A 86 -5.86 16.52 11.85
CA VAL A 86 -4.43 16.45 12.20
C VAL A 86 -4.10 15.21 13.02
N SER A 87 -4.91 14.87 14.02
CA SER A 87 -4.65 13.70 14.87
C SER A 87 -4.58 12.39 14.07
N ARG A 88 -5.40 12.25 13.03
CA ARG A 88 -5.36 11.08 12.14
C ARG A 88 -4.10 11.09 11.29
N ALA A 89 -3.73 12.25 10.73
CA ALA A 89 -2.52 12.40 9.94
C ALA A 89 -1.26 12.07 10.76
N ILE A 90 -1.16 12.59 12.00
CA ILE A 90 -0.08 12.26 12.96
C ILE A 90 -0.02 10.75 13.22
N GLY A 91 -1.17 10.13 13.49
CA GLY A 91 -1.25 8.70 13.77
C GLY A 91 -0.74 7.84 12.60
N ILE A 92 -1.16 8.17 11.37
CA ILE A 92 -0.68 7.48 10.16
C ILE A 92 0.81 7.74 9.96
N LEU A 93 1.24 9.00 9.98
CA LEU A 93 2.62 9.42 9.73
C LEU A 93 3.61 8.73 10.68
N SER A 94 3.32 8.78 11.99
CA SER A 94 4.14 8.15 13.03
C SER A 94 4.25 6.64 12.87
N CYS A 95 3.28 5.98 12.24
CA CYS A 95 3.32 4.55 11.96
C CYS A 95 4.08 4.23 10.67
N VAL A 96 3.82 4.95 9.58
CA VAL A 96 4.43 4.67 8.27
C VAL A 96 5.93 4.99 8.24
N GLN A 97 6.39 5.92 9.08
CA GLN A 97 7.81 6.26 9.21
C GLN A 97 8.60 5.25 10.04
N LYS A 98 7.95 4.30 10.72
CA LYS A 98 8.67 3.25 11.46
C LYS A 98 9.38 2.33 10.47
N GLY A 99 10.69 2.17 10.63
CA GLY A 99 11.47 1.23 9.82
C GLY A 99 10.90 -0.18 9.82
N SER A 100 10.34 -0.62 10.95
CA SER A 100 9.63 -1.89 11.03
C SER A 100 8.45 -1.96 10.06
N PHE A 101 7.62 -0.92 9.95
CA PHE A 101 6.49 -0.93 9.03
C PHE A 101 6.96 -1.04 7.57
N ILE A 102 7.97 -0.25 7.20
CA ILE A 102 8.54 -0.25 5.83
C ILE A 102 9.05 -1.65 5.47
N ILE A 103 9.84 -2.28 6.34
CA ILE A 103 10.37 -3.63 6.12
C ILE A 103 9.22 -4.63 5.94
N HIS A 104 8.23 -4.63 6.83
CA HIS A 104 7.10 -5.57 6.72
C HIS A 104 6.23 -5.32 5.48
N LEU A 105 6.04 -4.06 5.08
CA LEU A 105 5.29 -3.71 3.86
C LEU A 105 5.98 -4.27 2.63
N HIS A 106 7.30 -4.06 2.49
CA HIS A 106 8.07 -4.62 1.37
C HIS A 106 8.09 -6.14 1.39
N PHE A 107 8.29 -6.75 2.55
CA PHE A 107 8.30 -8.22 2.71
C PHE A 107 6.96 -8.84 2.29
N ILE A 108 5.84 -8.29 2.78
CA ILE A 108 4.50 -8.78 2.43
C ILE A 108 4.22 -8.57 0.94
N SER A 109 4.60 -7.41 0.39
CA SER A 109 4.46 -7.12 -1.03
C SER A 109 5.21 -8.14 -1.89
N TYR A 110 6.43 -8.50 -1.50
CA TYR A 110 7.25 -9.51 -2.17
C TYR A 110 6.59 -10.90 -2.13
N VAL A 111 6.18 -11.38 -0.95
CA VAL A 111 5.52 -12.69 -0.80
C VAL A 111 4.23 -12.74 -1.62
N LEU A 112 3.39 -11.70 -1.56
CA LEU A 112 2.16 -11.62 -2.32
C LEU A 112 2.41 -11.58 -3.83
N ASN A 113 3.52 -10.98 -4.28
CA ASN A 113 3.91 -10.99 -5.69
C ASN A 113 4.27 -12.39 -6.17
N ILE A 114 5.02 -13.16 -5.38
CA ILE A 114 5.34 -14.57 -5.71
C ILE A 114 4.05 -15.38 -5.85
N ILE A 115 3.16 -15.28 -4.85
CA ILE A 115 1.85 -15.95 -4.88
C ILE A 115 1.06 -15.53 -6.14
N ASN A 116 1.13 -14.26 -6.52
CA ASN A 116 0.46 -13.74 -7.71
C ASN A 116 0.95 -14.36 -9.01
N ILE A 117 2.27 -14.46 -9.16
CA ILE A 117 2.89 -15.05 -10.34
C ILE A 117 2.53 -16.53 -10.42
N LEU A 118 2.72 -17.27 -9.33
CA LEU A 118 2.42 -18.70 -9.27
C LEU A 118 0.94 -18.98 -9.56
N SER A 119 0.02 -18.22 -8.96
CA SER A 119 -1.42 -18.40 -9.18
C SER A 119 -1.82 -18.17 -10.62
N LYS A 120 -1.22 -17.19 -11.31
CA LYS A 120 -1.49 -16.93 -12.74
C LYS A 120 -0.95 -18.04 -13.63
N GLN A 121 0.24 -18.56 -13.31
CA GLN A 121 0.84 -19.66 -14.06
C GLN A 121 0.02 -20.95 -13.92
N LEU A 122 -0.44 -21.26 -12.72
CA LEU A 122 -1.28 -22.44 -12.46
C LEU A 122 -2.67 -22.35 -13.12
N GLN A 123 -3.17 -21.15 -13.36
CA GLN A 123 -4.47 -20.91 -14.02
C GLN A 123 -4.37 -20.81 -15.54
N ASN A 124 -3.16 -20.80 -16.10
CA ASN A 124 -2.97 -20.82 -17.55
C ASN A 124 -2.99 -22.29 -18.01
N ASP A 125 -4.03 -22.68 -18.74
CA ASP A 125 -4.28 -24.03 -19.25
C ASP A 125 -3.17 -24.60 -20.16
N ASN A 126 -2.21 -23.77 -20.60
CA ASN A 126 -1.09 -24.13 -21.48
C ASN A 126 0.27 -24.30 -20.78
N SER A 127 0.33 -24.24 -19.44
CA SER A 127 1.62 -24.21 -18.73
C SER A 127 2.16 -25.62 -18.45
N LYS A 128 3.20 -26.04 -19.19
CA LYS A 128 4.04 -27.17 -18.74
C LYS A 128 4.73 -26.78 -17.43
N ILE A 129 4.65 -27.66 -16.42
CA ILE A 129 5.14 -27.47 -15.03
C ILE A 129 6.63 -27.04 -14.94
N VAL A 130 7.39 -27.11 -16.04
CA VAL A 130 8.86 -26.99 -16.06
C VAL A 130 9.40 -25.55 -16.15
N GLU A 131 8.60 -24.54 -16.49
CA GLU A 131 9.09 -23.14 -16.58
C GLU A 131 8.78 -22.28 -15.34
N ILE A 132 9.22 -22.73 -14.16
CA ILE A 132 9.21 -21.87 -12.96
C ILE A 132 10.51 -21.06 -12.95
N ARG A 133 10.52 -19.92 -13.65
CA ARG A 133 11.64 -18.96 -13.58
C ARG A 133 11.17 -17.69 -12.86
N VAL A 134 11.46 -17.62 -11.56
CA VAL A 134 11.42 -16.35 -10.83
C VAL A 134 12.61 -15.54 -11.31
N LYS A 135 12.39 -14.57 -12.21
CA LYS A 135 13.42 -13.56 -12.48
C LYS A 135 13.50 -12.66 -11.25
N SER A 136 14.47 -12.96 -10.39
CA SER A 136 14.93 -12.05 -9.34
C SER A 136 15.49 -10.77 -9.97
N ILE A 137 15.27 -9.69 -9.23
CA ILE A 137 15.66 -8.29 -9.49
C ILE A 137 17.11 -8.18 -9.92
#